data_AF-A0A946IWG9-F1
#
_entry.id   AF-A0A946IWG9-F1
#
_cell.length_a   1.000
_cell.length_b   1.000
_cell.length_c   1.000
_cell.angle_alpha   90.00
_cell.angle_beta   90.00
_cell.angle_gamma   90.00
#
_symmetry.space_group_name_H-M   'P 1'
#
loop_
_entity.id
_entity.type
_entity.pdbx_description
1 polymer ?
#
loop_
_entity_poly.entity_id
_entity_poly.type
_entity_poly.pdbx_seq_one_letter_code
_entity_poly.pdbx_strand_id
1 'polypeptide(L)'
;MNKNSSLTLKQQRFCDEYLISLNAKDACVKAGYSLRTAKEMGCENLTKPHIQAYLQVRIKQAEKRTEITMDKVLQFWADIAFTPMDELFDSGPDGTLIPKSFDEMTDRAKRCVSELKAQFDKDGAGWQTIKRIDQLKASEMIAKHLGMFVERKEIGTPGEFDKLTDEELDALIKKEAEFFRAMQGKQEAKRVC
;
A
#
# COMPACT_ATOMS: atom_id res chain seq x y z
N MET A 1 -20.09 -36.15 2.01
CA MET A 1 -18.65 -36.49 1.93
C MET A 1 -17.86 -35.18 1.83
N ASN A 2 -17.34 -34.64 2.93
CA ASN A 2 -16.47 -33.45 2.89
C ASN A 2 -15.06 -33.90 2.51
N LYS A 3 -14.63 -33.63 1.27
CA LYS A 3 -13.24 -33.81 0.86
C LYS A 3 -12.36 -32.86 1.67
N ASN A 4 -11.43 -33.43 2.43
CA ASN A 4 -10.42 -32.75 3.26
C ASN A 4 -9.94 -31.43 2.66
N SER A 5 -10.30 -30.33 3.32
CA SER A 5 -9.88 -28.95 3.07
C SER A 5 -8.41 -28.70 3.48
N SER A 6 -7.52 -29.66 3.20
CA SER A 6 -6.09 -29.55 3.51
C SER A 6 -5.36 -28.96 2.31
N LEU A 7 -4.62 -27.86 2.50
CA LEU A 7 -3.74 -27.34 1.46
C LEU A 7 -2.73 -28.41 1.04
N THR A 8 -2.44 -28.49 -0.25
CA THR A 8 -1.31 -29.29 -0.74
C THR A 8 0.02 -28.65 -0.31
N LEU A 9 1.09 -29.42 -0.20
CA LEU A 9 2.43 -28.90 0.11
C LEU A 9 2.86 -27.78 -0.86
N LYS A 10 2.47 -27.91 -2.13
CA LYS A 10 2.76 -26.92 -3.17
C LYS A 10 2.00 -25.61 -2.95
N GLN A 11 0.74 -25.69 -2.51
CA GLN A 11 -0.06 -24.51 -2.16
C GLN A 11 0.42 -23.86 -0.86
N GLN A 12 0.85 -24.64 0.14
CA GLN A 12 1.47 -24.10 1.35
C GLN A 12 2.75 -23.32 1.02
N ARG A 13 3.66 -23.92 0.24
CA ARG A 13 4.87 -23.22 -0.23
C ARG A 13 4.54 -21.95 -1.00
N PHE A 14 3.52 -21.99 -1.85
CA PHE A 14 3.05 -20.79 -2.54
C PHE A 14 2.64 -19.69 -1.57
N CYS A 15 1.84 -20.02 -0.55
CA CYS A 15 1.40 -19.03 0.44
C CYS A 15 2.58 -18.43 1.20
N ASP A 16 3.53 -19.27 1.61
CA ASP A 16 4.68 -18.86 2.40
C ASP A 16 5.61 -17.91 1.61
N GLU A 17 5.86 -18.22 0.33
CA GLU A 17 6.64 -17.36 -0.57
C GLU A 17 5.89 -16.09 -0.97
N TYR A 18 4.56 -16.18 -1.07
CA TYR A 18 3.71 -15.05 -1.38
C TYR A 18 3.73 -14.00 -0.26
N LEU A 19 3.71 -14.42 1.01
CA LEU A 19 3.81 -13.50 2.15
C LEU A 19 5.18 -12.81 2.27
N ILE A 20 6.22 -13.34 1.64
CA ILE A 20 7.56 -12.73 1.60
C ILE A 20 7.66 -11.73 0.44
N SER A 21 7.19 -12.13 -0.74
CA SER A 21 7.41 -11.38 -1.99
C SER A 21 6.29 -10.39 -2.33
N LEU A 22 5.09 -10.60 -1.79
CA LEU A 22 3.85 -9.94 -2.23
C LEU A 22 3.71 -9.95 -3.76
N ASN A 23 4.19 -11.03 -4.39
CA ASN A 23 4.19 -11.22 -5.82
C ASN A 23 3.77 -12.64 -6.16
N ALA A 24 2.51 -12.79 -6.60
CA ALA A 24 1.93 -14.08 -6.93
C ALA A 24 2.75 -14.90 -7.95
N LYS A 25 3.34 -14.26 -8.97
CA LYS A 25 4.14 -14.96 -9.98
C LYS A 25 5.42 -15.50 -9.38
N ASP A 26 6.17 -14.67 -8.66
CA ASP A 26 7.43 -15.06 -8.02
C ASP A 26 7.21 -16.17 -6.99
N ALA A 27 6.18 -16.02 -6.17
CA ALA A 27 5.76 -17.05 -5.20
C ALA A 27 5.44 -18.38 -5.86
N CYS A 28 4.75 -18.38 -7.00
CA CYS A 28 4.49 -19.59 -7.77
C CYS A 28 5.78 -20.25 -8.28
N VAL A 29 6.72 -19.47 -8.81
CA VAL A 29 8.00 -20.01 -9.31
C VAL A 29 8.77 -20.68 -8.17
N LYS A 30 8.89 -20.02 -7.01
CA LYS A 30 9.58 -20.55 -5.83
C LYS A 30 8.88 -21.76 -5.22
N ALA A 31 7.55 -21.81 -5.28
CA ALA A 31 6.76 -22.97 -4.88
C ALA A 31 6.83 -24.15 -5.88
N GLY A 32 7.57 -24.03 -6.98
CA GLY A 32 7.80 -25.09 -7.97
C GLY A 32 6.68 -25.21 -9.02
N TYR A 33 5.89 -24.16 -9.26
CA TYR A 33 5.01 -24.11 -10.44
C TYR A 33 5.82 -23.85 -11.70
N SER A 34 5.27 -24.23 -12.86
CA SER A 34 5.94 -23.99 -14.14
C SER A 34 6.08 -22.49 -14.39
N LEU A 35 7.24 -22.05 -14.88
CA LEU A 35 7.48 -20.63 -15.17
C LEU A 35 6.47 -20.07 -16.17
N ARG A 36 6.08 -20.87 -17.16
CA ARG A 36 5.12 -20.50 -18.22
C ARG A 36 3.74 -20.18 -17.65
N THR A 37 3.29 -20.92 -16.65
CA THR A 37 1.93 -20.77 -16.08
C THR A 37 1.91 -20.06 -14.71
N ALA A 38 3.06 -19.68 -14.16
CA ALA A 38 3.17 -19.11 -12.81
C ALA A 38 2.30 -17.86 -12.59
N LYS A 39 2.15 -17.01 -13.62
CA LYS A 39 1.32 -15.80 -13.54
C LYS A 39 -0.17 -16.15 -13.39
N GLU A 40 -0.66 -17.07 -14.21
CA GLU A 40 -2.06 -17.51 -14.21
C GLU A 40 -2.38 -18.30 -12.93
N MET A 41 -1.51 -19.27 -12.59
CA MET A 41 -1.64 -20.08 -11.40
C MET A 41 -1.57 -19.25 -10.11
N GLY A 42 -0.74 -18.20 -10.08
CA GLY A 42 -0.66 -17.29 -8.93
C GLY A 42 -1.98 -16.56 -8.71
N CYS A 43 -2.55 -15.99 -9.78
CA CYS A 43 -3.86 -15.32 -9.72
C CYS A 43 -4.96 -16.31 -9.31
N GLU A 44 -4.98 -17.51 -9.88
CA GLU A 44 -5.96 -18.55 -9.57
C GLU A 44 -5.82 -19.05 -8.12
N ASN A 45 -4.59 -19.22 -7.62
CA ASN A 45 -4.38 -19.67 -6.25
C ASN A 45 -4.94 -18.65 -5.24
N LEU A 46 -4.80 -17.37 -5.52
CA LEU A 46 -5.25 -16.32 -4.61
C LEU A 46 -6.77 -16.11 -4.63
N THR A 47 -7.51 -16.66 -5.61
CA THR A 47 -8.98 -16.68 -5.56
C THR A 47 -9.54 -17.87 -4.80
N LYS A 48 -8.72 -18.86 -4.44
CA LYS A 48 -9.19 -20.10 -3.78
C LYS A 48 -9.49 -19.85 -2.30
N PRO A 49 -10.71 -20.15 -1.81
CA PRO A 49 -11.09 -19.88 -0.41
C PRO A 49 -10.19 -20.51 0.64
N HIS A 50 -9.72 -21.74 0.42
CA HIS A 50 -8.85 -22.42 1.39
C HIS A 50 -7.43 -21.83 1.43
N ILE A 51 -6.92 -21.33 0.30
CA ILE A 51 -5.64 -20.61 0.25
C ILE A 51 -5.77 -19.26 0.94
N GLN A 52 -6.86 -18.53 0.68
CA GLN A 52 -7.18 -17.28 1.37
C GLN A 52 -7.28 -17.51 2.89
N ALA A 53 -7.99 -18.55 3.33
CA ALA A 53 -8.06 -18.89 4.76
C ALA A 53 -6.68 -19.15 5.38
N TYR A 54 -5.80 -19.87 4.69
CA TYR A 54 -4.43 -20.11 5.17
C TYR A 54 -3.60 -18.82 5.24
N LEU A 55 -3.67 -17.96 4.22
CA LEU A 55 -2.99 -16.67 4.22
C LEU A 55 -3.46 -15.79 5.38
N GLN A 56 -4.77 -15.72 5.63
CA GLN A 56 -5.33 -14.96 6.74
C GLN A 56 -4.83 -15.46 8.10
N VAL A 57 -4.74 -16.79 8.29
CA VAL A 57 -4.15 -17.36 9.52
C VAL A 57 -2.69 -16.95 9.67
N ARG A 58 -1.91 -17.03 8.59
CA ARG A 58 -0.47 -16.69 8.60
C ARG A 58 -0.23 -15.20 8.81
N ILE A 59 -1.05 -14.33 8.22
CA ILE A 59 -1.03 -12.88 8.44
C ILE A 59 -1.30 -12.60 9.92
N LYS A 60 -2.38 -13.16 10.50
CA LYS A 60 -2.69 -12.99 11.93
C LYS A 60 -1.58 -13.49 12.86
N GLN A 61 -0.90 -14.58 12.50
CA GLN A 61 0.26 -15.07 13.25
C GLN A 61 1.44 -14.09 13.17
N ALA A 62 1.69 -13.52 11.98
CA ALA A 62 2.72 -12.51 11.80
C ALA A 62 2.39 -11.24 12.61
N GLU A 63 1.16 -10.73 12.50
CA GLU A 63 0.64 -9.61 13.28
C GLU A 63 0.81 -9.85 14.79
N LYS A 64 0.48 -11.06 15.28
CA LYS A 64 0.66 -11.39 16.70
C LYS A 64 2.13 -11.42 17.13
N ARG A 65 3.04 -11.88 16.27
CA ARG A 65 4.46 -12.00 16.59
C ARG A 65 5.19 -10.66 16.51
N THR A 66 4.87 -9.83 15.53
CA THR A 66 5.51 -8.53 15.32
C THR A 66 4.80 -7.41 16.08
N GLU A 67 3.55 -7.65 16.48
CA GLU A 67 2.62 -6.64 16.98
C GLU A 67 2.40 -5.50 15.97
N ILE A 68 2.67 -5.71 14.68
CA ILE A 68 2.45 -4.72 13.63
C ILE A 68 1.15 -5.09 12.92
N THR A 69 0.13 -4.25 13.06
CA THR A 69 -1.18 -4.38 12.41
C THR A 69 -1.32 -3.37 11.28
N MET A 70 -2.29 -3.60 10.38
CA MET A 70 -2.65 -2.62 9.34
C MET A 70 -2.97 -1.25 9.94
N ASP A 71 -3.70 -1.21 11.05
CA ASP A 71 -4.04 0.03 11.77
C ASP A 71 -2.79 0.74 12.29
N LYS A 72 -1.79 0.02 12.82
CA LYS A 72 -0.53 0.63 13.27
C LYS A 72 0.26 1.24 12.12
N VAL A 73 0.26 0.60 10.95
CA VAL A 73 0.92 1.13 9.74
C VAL A 73 0.20 2.37 9.24
N LEU A 74 -1.14 2.36 9.22
CA LEU A 74 -1.94 3.53 8.85
C LEU A 74 -1.76 4.68 9.83
N GLN A 75 -1.77 4.40 11.13
CA GLN A 75 -1.54 5.40 12.17
C GLN A 75 -0.15 6.02 12.01
N PHE A 76 0.88 5.22 11.72
CA PHE A 76 2.22 5.74 11.46
C PHE A 76 2.25 6.71 10.27
N TRP A 77 1.62 6.36 9.16
CA TRP A 77 1.50 7.29 8.02
C TRP A 77 0.69 8.53 8.36
N ALA A 78 -0.40 8.39 9.13
CA ALA A 78 -1.25 9.49 9.57
C ALA A 78 -0.49 10.45 10.51
N ASP A 79 0.39 9.93 11.35
CA ASP A 79 1.27 10.72 12.20
C ASP A 79 2.21 11.56 11.33
N ILE A 80 2.87 10.96 10.33
CA ILE A 80 3.74 11.71 9.41
C ILE A 80 2.94 12.77 8.63
N ALA A 81 1.79 12.38 8.07
CA ALA A 81 0.98 13.20 7.19
C ALA A 81 0.31 14.38 7.91
N PHE A 82 -0.13 14.18 9.16
CA PHE A 82 -1.05 15.10 9.84
C PHE A 82 -0.55 15.61 11.18
N THR A 83 0.74 15.43 11.52
CA THR A 83 1.32 16.11 12.69
C THR A 83 1.39 17.61 12.41
N PRO A 84 0.71 18.45 13.19
CA PRO A 84 0.72 19.90 13.03
C PRO A 84 2.09 20.50 13.41
N MET A 85 2.34 21.74 13.01
CA MET A 85 3.65 22.38 13.20
C MET A 85 3.90 22.80 14.65
N ASP A 86 2.85 23.12 15.42
CA ASP A 86 2.91 23.48 16.83
C ASP A 86 3.33 22.31 17.75
N GLU A 87 3.17 21.07 17.30
CA GLU A 87 3.75 19.89 17.95
C GLU A 87 5.28 19.80 17.77
N LEU A 88 5.86 20.55 16.84
CA LEU A 88 7.30 20.59 16.56
C LEU A 88 7.99 21.92 16.91
N PHE A 89 7.24 23.02 16.88
CA PHE A 89 7.76 24.37 17.05
C PHE A 89 6.87 25.16 18.00
N ASP A 90 7.46 25.93 18.90
CA ASP A 90 6.80 26.99 19.64
C ASP A 90 6.79 28.30 18.86
N SER A 91 5.80 29.15 19.16
CA SER A 91 5.76 30.52 18.65
C SER A 91 6.60 31.42 19.52
N GLY A 92 7.61 32.06 18.93
CA GLY A 92 8.38 33.13 19.55
C GLY A 92 7.59 34.44 19.66
N PRO A 93 8.11 35.41 20.44
CA PRO A 93 7.43 36.68 20.72
C PRO A 93 7.10 37.55 19.48
N ASP A 94 7.80 37.33 18.37
CA ASP A 94 7.70 38.05 17.09
C ASP A 94 7.12 37.18 15.96
N GLY A 95 6.56 36.01 16.30
CA GLY A 95 6.07 35.05 15.32
C GLY A 95 7.16 34.18 14.69
N THR A 96 8.39 34.23 15.20
CA THR A 96 9.43 33.25 14.85
C THR A 96 9.04 31.84 15.29
N LEU A 97 9.48 30.82 14.53
CA LEU A 97 9.30 29.42 14.90
C LEU A 97 10.52 28.95 15.70
N ILE A 98 10.30 28.58 16.96
CA ILE A 98 11.33 28.06 17.86
C ILE A 98 11.19 26.54 17.90
N PRO A 99 12.17 25.75 17.41
CA PRO A 99 12.08 24.30 17.47
C PRO A 99 11.95 23.82 18.92
N LYS A 100 11.03 22.89 19.17
CA LYS A 100 10.91 22.23 20.48
C LYS A 100 12.12 21.35 20.74
N SER A 101 12.48 21.24 22.02
CA SER A 101 13.43 20.21 22.43
C SER A 101 12.84 18.83 22.14
N PHE A 102 13.70 17.84 21.87
CA PHE A 102 13.23 16.49 21.60
C PHE A 102 12.43 15.92 22.78
N ASP A 103 12.75 16.28 24.02
CA ASP A 103 12.07 15.77 25.20
C ASP A 103 10.66 16.33 25.37
N GLU A 104 10.40 17.55 24.90
CA GLU A 104 9.08 18.20 24.94
C GLU A 104 8.14 17.76 23.81
N MET A 105 8.68 17.11 22.77
CA MET A 105 7.88 16.60 21.66
C MET A 105 7.04 15.38 22.06
N THR A 106 5.82 15.32 21.52
CA THR A 106 4.97 14.13 21.60
C THR A 106 5.61 12.95 20.85
N ASP A 107 5.26 11.72 21.20
CA ASP A 107 5.71 10.53 20.46
C ASP A 107 5.31 10.56 18.99
N ARG A 108 4.16 11.18 18.69
CA ARG A 108 3.66 11.39 17.34
C ARG A 108 4.55 12.36 16.57
N ALA A 109 4.91 13.48 17.17
CA ALA A 109 5.82 14.46 16.59
C ALA A 109 7.21 13.89 16.34
N LYS A 110 7.74 13.11 17.29
CA LYS A 110 9.03 12.42 17.14
C LYS A 110 9.05 11.48 15.93
N ARG A 111 7.95 10.76 15.67
CA ARG A 111 7.84 9.83 14.53
C ARG A 111 7.89 10.51 13.16
N CYS A 112 7.58 11.80 13.08
CA CYS A 112 7.61 12.52 11.82
C CYS A 112 8.98 13.13 11.48
N VAL A 113 9.99 13.01 12.36
CA VAL A 113 11.34 13.56 12.15
C VAL A 113 12.22 12.55 11.41
N SER A 114 12.77 12.94 10.26
CA SER A 114 13.73 12.14 9.49
C SER A 114 15.19 12.46 9.83
N GLU A 115 15.47 13.71 10.21
CA GLU A 115 16.82 14.17 10.52
C GLU A 115 16.75 15.36 11.48
N LEU A 116 17.60 15.36 12.50
CA LEU A 116 17.74 16.45 13.47
C LEU A 116 19.20 16.90 13.49
N LYS A 117 19.41 18.19 13.22
CA LYS A 117 20.73 18.83 13.32
C LYS A 117 20.66 19.96 14.31
N ALA A 118 21.64 20.05 15.19
CA ALA A 118 21.75 21.16 16.11
C ALA A 118 23.21 21.53 16.34
N GLN A 119 23.46 22.82 16.53
CA GLN A 119 24.75 23.35 16.91
C GLN A 119 24.53 24.45 17.92
N PHE A 120 25.14 24.31 19.09
CA PHE A 120 25.07 25.27 20.18
C PHE A 120 26.49 25.63 20.62
N ASP A 121 26.66 26.88 21.05
CA ASP A 121 27.88 27.35 21.69
C ASP A 121 27.88 27.07 23.21
N LYS A 122 28.90 27.57 23.90
CA LYS A 122 29.06 27.37 25.37
C LYS A 122 28.01 28.10 26.19
N ASP A 123 27.39 29.13 25.62
CA ASP A 123 26.39 29.98 26.27
C ASP A 123 24.96 29.50 25.93
N GLY A 124 24.83 28.44 25.13
CA GLY A 124 23.56 27.83 24.73
C GLY A 124 22.90 28.49 23.53
N ALA A 125 23.53 29.50 22.91
CA ALA A 125 23.04 30.08 21.67
C ALA A 125 23.40 29.18 20.48
N GLY A 126 22.47 29.04 19.53
CA GLY A 126 22.65 28.06 18.47
C GLY A 126 21.51 28.01 17.46
N TRP A 127 21.57 26.99 16.61
CA TRP A 127 20.51 26.68 15.64
C TRP A 127 20.13 25.21 15.73
N GLN A 128 18.89 24.93 15.37
CA GLN A 128 18.37 23.59 15.22
C GLN A 128 17.54 23.50 13.95
N THR A 129 17.77 22.44 13.18
CA THR A 129 17.02 22.11 11.97
C THR A 129 16.35 20.76 12.16
N ILE A 130 15.03 20.74 11.93
CA ILE A 130 14.22 19.53 11.93
C ILE A 130 13.82 19.25 10.50
N LYS A 131 14.27 18.13 9.95
CA LYS A 131 13.79 17.61 8.68
C LYS A 131 12.67 16.62 8.96
N ARG A 132 11.53 16.79 8.31
CA ARG A 132 10.40 15.87 8.43
C ARG A 132 10.56 14.70 7.46
N ILE A 133 9.96 13.55 7.78
CA ILE A 133 9.69 12.48 6.82
C ILE A 133 8.75 13.06 5.75
N ASP A 134 8.85 12.53 4.53
CA ASP A 134 8.06 12.99 3.39
C ASP A 134 6.54 12.90 3.66
N GLN A 135 5.95 14.06 3.97
CA GLN A 135 4.55 14.23 4.31
C GLN A 135 3.63 13.99 3.10
N LEU A 136 4.10 14.32 1.89
CA LEU A 136 3.35 14.09 0.66
C LEU A 136 3.30 12.60 0.36
N LYS A 137 4.43 11.90 0.55
CA LYS A 137 4.46 10.45 0.38
C LYS A 137 3.53 9.74 1.37
N ALA A 138 3.52 10.17 2.63
CA ALA A 138 2.61 9.64 3.63
C ALA A 138 1.14 9.83 3.24
N SER A 139 0.78 11.05 2.81
CA SER A 139 -0.56 11.37 2.34
C SER A 139 -0.97 10.54 1.11
N GLU A 140 -0.04 10.34 0.17
CA GLU A 140 -0.25 9.48 -1.00
C GLU A 140 -0.51 8.02 -0.60
N MET A 141 0.25 7.48 0.36
CA MET A 141 0.05 6.08 0.82
C MET A 141 -1.31 5.90 1.48
N ILE A 142 -1.74 6.86 2.31
CA ILE A 142 -3.07 6.86 2.92
C ILE A 142 -4.15 6.93 1.84
N ALA A 143 -4.05 7.88 0.90
CA ALA A 143 -5.02 8.03 -0.18
C ALA A 143 -5.11 6.79 -1.08
N LYS A 144 -3.99 6.09 -1.32
CA LYS A 144 -3.96 4.80 -2.02
C LYS A 144 -4.69 3.72 -1.23
N HIS A 145 -4.44 3.63 0.08
CA HIS A 145 -5.12 2.67 0.95
C HIS A 145 -6.65 2.91 0.98
N LEU A 146 -7.07 4.17 1.05
CA LEU A 146 -8.47 4.58 1.01
C LEU A 146 -9.11 4.47 -0.39
N GLY A 147 -8.35 4.07 -1.42
CA GLY A 147 -8.86 3.92 -2.77
C GLY A 147 -9.23 5.23 -3.48
N MET A 148 -8.67 6.37 -3.05
CA MET A 148 -9.01 7.69 -3.59
C MET A 148 -8.49 7.94 -5.02
N PHE A 149 -7.48 7.18 -5.45
CA PHE A 149 -6.93 7.30 -6.80
C PHE A 149 -7.71 6.44 -7.78
N VAL A 150 -8.34 7.09 -8.76
CA VAL A 150 -8.95 6.44 -9.92
C VAL A 150 -7.96 6.44 -11.07
N GLU A 151 -7.48 5.27 -11.48
CA GLU A 151 -6.71 5.14 -12.72
C GLU A 151 -7.66 5.25 -13.91
N ARG A 152 -7.55 6.35 -14.67
CA ARG A 152 -8.22 6.49 -15.95
C ARG A 152 -7.33 5.94 -17.05
N LYS A 153 -7.92 5.14 -17.93
CA LYS A 153 -7.26 4.64 -19.13
C LYS A 153 -8.02 5.16 -20.34
N GLU A 154 -7.33 5.92 -21.19
CA GLU A 154 -7.85 6.33 -22.48
C GLU A 154 -7.82 5.14 -23.44
N ILE A 155 -8.85 5.04 -24.28
CA ILE A 155 -9.05 3.94 -25.21
C ILE A 155 -9.15 4.53 -26.60
N GLY A 156 -8.33 3.99 -27.49
CA GLY A 156 -8.26 4.38 -28.88
C GLY A 156 -7.44 5.64 -29.13
N THR A 157 -7.40 6.02 -30.39
CA THR A 157 -6.67 7.17 -30.93
C THR A 157 -7.62 8.09 -31.69
N PRO A 158 -7.27 9.38 -31.90
CA PRO A 158 -8.11 10.29 -32.66
C PRO A 158 -8.45 9.73 -34.05
N GLY A 159 -9.75 9.64 -34.36
CA GLY A 159 -10.25 9.13 -35.64
C GLY A 159 -10.44 7.61 -35.72
N GLU A 160 -10.06 6.86 -34.69
CA GLU A 160 -10.19 5.39 -34.67
C GLU A 160 -11.64 4.92 -34.73
N PHE A 161 -12.57 5.76 -34.26
CA PHE A 161 -13.99 5.42 -34.16
C PHE A 161 -14.87 6.12 -35.20
N ASP A 162 -14.31 6.98 -36.06
CA ASP A 162 -15.08 7.83 -36.99
C ASP A 162 -15.86 7.04 -38.05
N LYS A 163 -15.50 5.78 -38.26
CA LYS A 163 -16.12 4.89 -39.26
C LYS A 163 -17.13 3.91 -38.65
N LEU A 164 -17.30 3.92 -37.33
CA LEU A 164 -18.26 3.07 -36.65
C LEU A 164 -19.62 3.76 -36.65
N THR A 165 -20.66 2.96 -36.86
CA THR A 165 -22.02 3.38 -36.58
C THR A 165 -22.24 3.49 -35.07
N ASP A 166 -23.26 4.26 -34.65
CA ASP A 166 -23.60 4.42 -33.22
C ASP A 166 -23.83 3.06 -32.53
N GLU A 167 -24.46 2.11 -33.23
CA GLU A 167 -24.72 0.75 -32.72
C GLU A 167 -23.42 -0.05 -32.51
N GLU A 168 -22.46 0.06 -33.42
CA GLU A 168 -21.15 -0.60 -33.28
C GLU A 168 -20.29 0.06 -32.19
N LEU A 169 -20.38 1.38 -32.05
CA LEU A 169 -19.70 2.12 -30.99
C LEU A 169 -20.26 1.75 -29.62
N ASP A 170 -21.58 1.70 -29.46
CA ASP A 170 -22.24 1.28 -28.21
C ASP A 170 -21.90 -0.18 -27.85
N ALA A 171 -21.86 -1.07 -28.85
CA ALA A 171 -21.44 -2.46 -28.64
C ALA A 171 -19.97 -2.53 -28.17
N LEU A 172 -19.10 -1.69 -28.72
CA LEU A 172 -17.68 -1.60 -28.34
C LEU A 172 -17.52 -1.04 -26.93
N ILE A 173 -18.23 0.06 -26.60
CA ILE A 173 -18.26 0.63 -25.24
C ILE A 173 -18.75 -0.41 -24.23
N LYS A 174 -19.81 -1.15 -24.55
CA LYS A 174 -20.36 -2.18 -23.65
C LYS A 174 -19.39 -3.33 -23.45
N LYS A 175 -18.81 -3.87 -24.53
CA LYS A 175 -17.81 -4.93 -24.48
C LYS A 175 -16.59 -4.51 -23.67
N GLU A 176 -16.13 -3.28 -23.88
CA GLU A 176 -14.97 -2.75 -23.19
C GLU A 176 -15.29 -2.47 -21.72
N ALA A 177 -16.46 -1.92 -21.39
CA ALA A 177 -16.93 -1.75 -20.02
C ALA A 177 -17.08 -3.09 -19.27
N GLU A 178 -17.58 -4.13 -19.94
CA GLU A 178 -17.64 -5.49 -19.38
C GLU A 178 -16.24 -6.08 -19.17
N PHE A 179 -15.33 -5.88 -20.13
CA PHE A 179 -13.92 -6.24 -19.99
C PHE A 179 -13.26 -5.51 -18.82
N PHE A 180 -13.52 -4.20 -18.66
CA PHE A 180 -13.02 -3.41 -17.54
C PHE A 180 -13.62 -3.83 -16.20
N ARG A 181 -14.92 -4.12 -16.12
CA ARG A 181 -15.54 -4.64 -14.90
C ARG A 181 -14.98 -6.01 -14.53
N ALA A 182 -14.78 -6.89 -15.50
CA ALA A 182 -14.13 -8.19 -15.29
C ALA A 182 -12.65 -8.04 -14.91
N MET A 183 -11.96 -7.03 -15.44
CA MET A 183 -10.59 -6.68 -15.06
C MET A 183 -10.52 -6.06 -13.68
N GLN A 184 -11.43 -5.16 -13.29
CA GLN A 184 -11.50 -4.55 -11.96
C GLN A 184 -11.84 -5.59 -10.90
N GLY A 185 -12.77 -6.51 -11.15
CA GLY A 185 -12.98 -7.66 -10.26
C GLY A 185 -11.73 -8.54 -10.13
N LYS A 186 -10.89 -8.64 -11.17
CA LYS A 186 -9.57 -9.29 -11.13
C LYS A 186 -8.47 -8.42 -10.52
N GLN A 187 -8.61 -7.10 -10.54
CA GLN A 187 -7.65 -6.12 -10.00
C GLN A 187 -7.88 -5.91 -8.50
N GLU A 188 -9.12 -5.92 -8.04
CA GLU A 188 -9.52 -6.05 -6.64
C GLU A 188 -9.08 -7.40 -6.10
N ALA A 189 -9.28 -8.49 -6.84
CA ALA A 189 -8.68 -9.77 -6.51
C ALA A 189 -7.15 -9.66 -6.43
N LYS A 190 -6.49 -8.94 -7.36
CA LYS A 190 -5.03 -8.68 -7.34
C LYS A 190 -4.54 -7.70 -6.28
N ARG A 191 -5.37 -6.81 -5.74
CA ARG A 191 -5.02 -5.96 -4.58
C ARG A 191 -5.05 -6.77 -3.28
N VAL A 192 -5.72 -7.91 -3.29
CA VAL A 192 -5.67 -8.97 -2.27
C VAL A 192 -4.56 -10.00 -2.58
N CYS A 193 -3.83 -9.82 -3.70
CA CYS A 193 -2.68 -10.60 -4.19
C CYS A 193 -1.38 -9.75 -4.28
#